data_AF-A0A929HUQ3-F1
#
_entry.id   AF-A0A929HUQ3-F1
#
_cell.length_a   1.000
_cell.length_b   1.000
_cell.length_c   1.000
_cell.angle_alpha   90.00
_cell.angle_beta   90.00
_cell.angle_gamma   90.00
#
_symmetry.space_group_name_H-M   'P 1'
#
loop_
_entity.id
_entity.type
_entity.pdbx_description
1 polymer ?
#
loop_
_entity_poly.entity_id
_entity_poly.type
_entity_poly.pdbx_seq_one_letter_code
_entity_poly.pdbx_strand_id
1 'polypeptide(L)'
;MTQLIEARKGNITPEMKEVALQEGLEPEFIRQGVADGNIVVCRNNKHTNIAPLGIGKGLKTKVNANIGTSRDIKELECELEKLRVAEKAGADAVMDLSTGGDVNLVRRRIMAESKVIIGTVPLYQAALETFNAGRAIFQMTADEIFDGIEKHLEDGVDFITVHCGVTAESVKRLRTE
;
A
#
# COMPACT_ATOMS: atom_id res chain seq x y z
N MET A 1 -11.41 0.36 -13.04
CA MET A 1 -10.55 0.36 -14.25
C MET A 1 -9.19 0.91 -13.85
N THR A 2 -8.08 0.32 -14.28
CA THR A 2 -6.73 0.68 -13.77
C THR A 2 -5.98 1.62 -14.71
N GLN A 3 -4.99 2.33 -14.18
CA GLN A 3 -4.13 3.25 -14.94
C GLN A 3 -3.38 2.53 -16.08
N LEU A 4 -2.96 1.27 -15.86
CA LEU A 4 -2.30 0.44 -16.88
C LEU A 4 -3.20 0.16 -18.09
N ILE A 5 -4.49 -0.13 -17.86
CA ILE A 5 -5.45 -0.40 -18.93
C ILE A 5 -5.65 0.86 -19.77
N GLU A 6 -5.82 2.02 -19.14
CA GLU A 6 -6.01 3.29 -19.85
C GLU A 6 -4.76 3.69 -20.62
N ALA A 7 -3.58 3.55 -20.02
CA ALA A 7 -2.30 3.82 -20.68
C ALA A 7 -2.15 3.00 -21.97
N ARG A 8 -2.45 1.70 -21.93
CA ARG A 8 -2.33 0.79 -23.09
C ARG A 8 -3.38 1.05 -24.19
N LYS A 9 -4.50 1.70 -23.86
CA LYS A 9 -5.46 2.20 -24.86
C LYS A 9 -5.01 3.51 -25.51
N GLY A 10 -3.92 4.12 -25.05
CA GLY A 10 -3.45 5.44 -25.49
C GLY A 10 -4.13 6.61 -24.78
N ASN A 11 -4.90 6.35 -23.71
CA ASN A 11 -5.59 7.39 -22.96
C ASN A 11 -4.66 8.01 -21.90
N ILE A 12 -4.61 9.34 -21.85
CA ILE A 12 -3.95 10.09 -20.78
C ILE A 12 -5.00 10.47 -19.73
N THR A 13 -4.95 9.82 -18.57
CA THR A 13 -5.89 10.04 -17.47
C THR A 13 -5.60 11.34 -16.70
N PRO A 14 -6.56 11.88 -15.92
CA PRO A 14 -6.30 12.99 -15.02
C PRO A 14 -5.16 12.70 -14.04
N GLU A 15 -5.05 11.46 -13.53
CA GLU A 15 -3.97 11.09 -12.61
C GLU A 15 -2.59 11.14 -13.27
N MET A 16 -2.47 10.71 -14.54
CA MET A 16 -1.21 10.81 -15.28
C MET A 16 -0.79 12.27 -15.50
N LYS A 17 -1.75 13.16 -15.76
CA LYS A 17 -1.48 14.61 -15.92
C LYS A 17 -0.99 15.23 -14.62
N GLU A 18 -1.60 14.86 -13.50
CA GLU A 18 -1.22 15.36 -12.18
C GLU A 18 0.18 14.88 -11.79
N VAL A 19 0.49 13.60 -12.00
CA VAL A 19 1.86 13.07 -11.79
C VAL A 19 2.87 13.77 -12.69
N ALA A 20 2.54 13.99 -13.97
CA ALA A 20 3.41 14.69 -14.90
C ALA A 20 3.73 16.12 -14.42
N LEU A 21 2.72 16.83 -13.91
CA LEU A 21 2.87 18.17 -13.35
C LEU A 21 3.80 18.16 -12.12
N GLN A 22 3.63 17.23 -11.19
CA GLN A 22 4.47 17.10 -9.97
C GLN A 22 5.94 16.80 -10.30
N GLU A 23 6.17 16.04 -11.36
CA GLU A 23 7.50 15.62 -11.81
C GLU A 23 8.15 16.63 -12.77
N GLY A 24 7.38 17.58 -13.33
CA GLY A 24 7.85 18.53 -14.34
C GLY A 24 8.12 17.85 -15.69
N LEU A 25 7.29 16.88 -16.06
CA LEU A 25 7.42 16.05 -17.26
C LEU A 25 6.16 16.17 -18.14
N GLU A 26 6.26 15.68 -19.38
CA GLU A 26 5.11 15.60 -20.29
C GLU A 26 4.15 14.46 -19.89
N PRO A 27 2.82 14.66 -19.94
CA PRO A 27 1.84 13.61 -19.63
C PRO A 27 2.00 12.33 -20.46
N GLU A 28 2.46 12.48 -21.71
CA GLU A 28 2.71 11.34 -22.60
C GLU A 28 3.89 10.48 -22.13
N PHE A 29 4.92 11.08 -21.51
CA PHE A 29 6.02 10.34 -20.89
C PHE A 29 5.50 9.44 -19.76
N ILE A 30 4.60 9.98 -18.91
CA ILE A 30 3.96 9.20 -17.84
C ILE A 30 3.11 8.08 -18.43
N ARG A 31 2.24 8.39 -19.40
CA ARG A 31 1.37 7.39 -20.04
C ARG A 31 2.18 6.25 -20.65
N GLN A 32 3.24 6.56 -21.41
CA GLN A 32 4.08 5.56 -22.04
C GLN A 32 4.82 4.71 -20.99
N GLY A 33 5.41 5.35 -19.97
CA GLY A 33 6.05 4.64 -18.87
C GLY A 33 5.11 3.69 -18.12
N VAL A 34 3.84 4.08 -17.95
CA VAL A 34 2.80 3.21 -17.38
C VAL A 34 2.46 2.06 -18.33
N ALA A 35 2.26 2.31 -19.63
CA ALA A 35 1.95 1.27 -20.61
C ALA A 35 3.03 0.19 -20.69
N ASP A 36 4.29 0.61 -20.58
CA ASP A 36 5.49 -0.23 -20.61
C ASP A 36 5.78 -0.95 -19.28
N GLY A 37 5.06 -0.60 -18.20
CA GLY A 37 5.27 -1.16 -16.87
C GLY A 37 6.52 -0.63 -16.13
N ASN A 38 7.08 0.49 -16.59
CA ASN A 38 8.24 1.14 -15.95
C ASN A 38 7.84 2.19 -14.90
N ILE A 39 6.59 2.66 -14.95
CA ILE A 39 5.99 3.63 -14.03
C ILE A 39 4.66 3.06 -13.53
N VAL A 40 4.38 3.23 -12.23
CA VAL A 40 3.07 3.02 -11.63
C VAL A 40 2.53 4.37 -11.17
N VAL A 41 1.25 4.63 -11.48
CA VAL A 41 0.49 5.75 -10.91
C VAL A 41 -0.43 5.17 -9.85
N CYS A 42 -0.15 5.49 -8.59
CA CYS A 42 -0.78 4.89 -7.43
C CYS A 42 -1.77 5.87 -6.79
N ARG A 43 -3.04 5.45 -6.74
CA ARG A 43 -4.14 6.03 -5.96
C ARG A 43 -5.36 5.11 -6.05
N ASN A 44 -5.84 4.61 -4.93
CA ASN A 44 -7.10 3.88 -4.88
C ASN A 44 -8.27 4.83 -5.19
N ASN A 45 -9.28 4.38 -5.92
CA ASN A 45 -10.45 5.20 -6.27
C ASN A 45 -11.29 5.60 -5.05
N LYS A 46 -11.11 4.95 -3.90
CA LYS A 46 -11.72 5.33 -2.62
C LYS A 46 -10.89 6.32 -1.80
N HIS A 47 -9.59 6.47 -2.09
CA HIS A 47 -8.71 7.43 -1.41
C HIS A 47 -8.68 8.77 -2.16
N THR A 48 -9.82 9.46 -2.17
CA THR A 48 -10.05 10.62 -3.05
C THR A 48 -9.42 11.92 -2.54
N ASN A 49 -8.99 11.98 -1.29
CA ASN A 49 -8.53 13.20 -0.63
C ASN A 49 -7.03 13.49 -0.84
N ILE A 50 -6.35 12.67 -1.65
CA ILE A 50 -4.92 12.76 -1.92
C ILE A 50 -4.64 12.93 -3.41
N ALA A 51 -3.48 13.52 -3.70
CA ALA A 51 -2.93 13.53 -5.04
C ALA A 51 -2.38 12.12 -5.39
N PRO A 52 -2.49 11.68 -6.65
CA PRO A 52 -1.88 10.43 -7.09
C PRO A 52 -0.35 10.55 -7.06
N LEU A 53 0.33 9.44 -6.79
CA LEU A 53 1.80 9.37 -6.79
C LEU A 53 2.32 8.55 -7.96
N GLY A 54 3.26 9.10 -8.72
CA GLY A 54 4.04 8.36 -9.71
C GLY A 54 5.28 7.72 -9.09
N ILE A 55 5.49 6.42 -9.33
CA ILE A 55 6.68 5.69 -8.89
C ILE A 55 7.26 4.96 -10.10
N GLY A 56 8.52 5.24 -10.46
CA GLY A 56 9.15 4.52 -11.56
C GLY A 56 10.38 5.20 -12.16
N LYS A 57 10.89 4.58 -13.21
CA LYS A 57 12.11 5.04 -13.90
C LYS A 57 11.91 6.41 -14.52
N GLY A 58 12.86 7.33 -14.27
CA GLY A 58 12.84 8.70 -14.81
C GLY A 58 12.06 9.71 -13.96
N LEU A 59 11.41 9.25 -12.88
CA LEU A 59 10.80 10.12 -11.87
C LEU A 59 11.77 10.37 -10.71
N LYS A 60 11.46 11.34 -9.84
CA LYS A 60 12.19 11.54 -8.58
C LYS A 60 12.10 10.30 -7.71
N THR A 61 13.19 9.99 -7.00
CA THR A 61 13.22 8.92 -5.99
C THR A 61 12.16 9.18 -4.92
N LYS A 62 11.41 8.14 -4.55
CA LYS A 62 10.36 8.18 -3.55
C LYS A 62 10.79 7.51 -2.25
N VAL A 63 10.34 8.03 -1.12
CA VAL A 63 10.64 7.51 0.21
C VAL A 63 9.35 7.06 0.89
N ASN A 64 9.38 5.84 1.45
CA ASN A 64 8.30 5.28 2.25
C ASN A 64 8.67 5.29 3.74
N ALA A 65 7.73 5.68 4.60
CA ALA A 65 7.86 5.53 6.05
C ALA A 65 6.91 4.44 6.58
N ASN A 66 7.38 3.65 7.55
CA ASN A 66 6.56 2.61 8.17
C ASN A 66 6.05 3.08 9.53
N ILE A 67 4.76 2.92 9.76
CA ILE A 67 4.08 3.12 11.04
C ILE A 67 3.27 1.87 11.36
N GLY A 68 2.60 1.86 12.51
CA GLY A 68 1.68 0.80 12.90
C GLY A 68 1.80 0.43 14.37
N THR A 69 0.67 -0.02 14.92
CA THR A 69 0.59 -0.52 16.30
C THR A 69 1.21 -1.92 16.44
N SER A 70 1.54 -2.30 17.66
CA SER A 70 2.04 -3.63 18.02
C SER A 70 1.24 -4.22 19.19
N ARG A 71 1.63 -5.41 19.66
CA ARG A 71 1.05 -6.00 20.87
C ARG A 71 1.40 -5.22 22.15
N ASP A 72 2.47 -4.45 22.11
CA ASP A 72 2.99 -3.72 23.27
C ASP A 72 2.53 -2.25 23.29
N ILE A 73 2.42 -1.63 22.12
CA ILE A 73 2.03 -0.22 21.94
C ILE A 73 0.85 -0.16 20.95
N LYS A 74 -0.33 0.25 21.43
CA LYS A 74 -1.62 0.16 20.71
C LYS A 74 -2.32 1.50 20.55
N GLU A 75 -1.67 2.58 20.97
CA GLU A 75 -2.24 3.91 21.05
C GLU A 75 -2.39 4.51 19.65
N LEU A 76 -3.64 4.61 19.17
CA LEU A 76 -3.96 5.23 17.88
C LEU A 76 -3.34 6.63 17.72
N GLU A 77 -3.43 7.47 18.76
CA GLU A 77 -2.92 8.84 18.69
C GLU A 77 -1.40 8.89 18.48
N CYS A 78 -0.66 7.87 18.94
CA CYS A 78 0.76 7.76 18.65
C CYS A 78 1.02 7.50 17.16
N GLU A 79 0.22 6.63 16.53
CA GLU A 79 0.33 6.33 15.10
C GLU A 79 -0.07 7.52 14.22
N LEU A 80 -1.10 8.26 14.61
CA LEU A 80 -1.50 9.48 13.92
C LEU A 80 -0.43 10.58 14.03
N GLU A 81 0.26 10.67 15.17
CA GLU A 81 1.38 11.60 15.30
C GLU A 81 2.58 11.17 14.44
N LYS A 82 2.90 9.86 14.39
CA LYS A 82 3.94 9.35 13.49
C LYS A 82 3.62 9.63 12.02
N LEU A 83 2.36 9.47 11.61
CA LEU A 83 1.90 9.83 10.27
C LEU A 83 2.20 11.30 9.96
N ARG A 84 1.79 12.22 10.83
CA ARG A 84 2.03 13.66 10.66
C ARG A 84 3.52 14.00 10.59
N VAL A 85 4.33 13.36 11.44
CA VAL A 85 5.79 13.55 11.44
C VAL A 85 6.42 13.02 10.14
N ALA A 86 5.99 11.86 9.65
CA ALA A 86 6.47 11.28 8.40
C ALA A 86 6.14 12.18 7.20
N GLU A 87 4.90 12.66 7.10
CA GLU A 87 4.46 13.59 6.07
C GLU A 87 5.25 14.90 6.13
N LYS A 88 5.43 15.47 7.33
CA LYS A 88 6.21 16.69 7.54
C LYS A 88 7.70 16.52 7.17
N ALA A 89 8.24 15.33 7.35
CA ALA A 89 9.61 14.99 6.96
C ALA A 89 9.76 14.75 5.45
N GLY A 90 8.66 14.71 4.70
CA GLY A 90 8.66 14.56 3.24
C GLY A 90 8.58 13.10 2.76
N ALA A 91 7.99 12.19 3.55
CA ALA A 91 7.67 10.86 3.05
C ALA A 91 6.64 10.96 1.90
N ASP A 92 6.90 10.28 0.78
CA ASP A 92 5.98 10.23 -0.37
C ASP A 92 4.87 9.19 -0.17
N ALA A 93 5.13 8.18 0.65
CA ALA A 93 4.22 7.09 0.97
C ALA A 93 4.38 6.68 2.44
N VAL A 94 3.32 6.13 3.01
CA VAL A 94 3.35 5.53 4.34
C VAL A 94 2.77 4.13 4.29
N MET A 95 3.37 3.19 5.02
CA MET A 95 2.74 1.88 5.23
C MET A 95 2.25 1.72 6.66
N ASP A 96 0.99 1.29 6.79
CA ASP A 96 0.44 0.80 8.05
C ASP A 96 0.75 -0.70 8.21
N LEU A 97 1.62 -0.99 9.17
CA LEU A 97 2.06 -2.33 9.53
C LEU A 97 1.51 -2.77 10.90
N SER A 98 0.33 -2.25 11.27
CA SER A 98 -0.32 -2.55 12.55
C SER A 98 -0.58 -4.05 12.77
N THR A 99 -0.22 -4.53 13.96
CA THR A 99 -0.34 -5.94 14.37
C THR A 99 -0.96 -6.13 15.76
N GLY A 100 -1.46 -5.06 16.38
CA GLY A 100 -2.09 -5.13 17.70
C GLY A 100 -3.15 -4.06 17.94
N GLY A 101 -4.04 -4.33 18.89
CA GLY A 101 -5.21 -3.48 19.12
C GLY A 101 -6.26 -3.65 18.02
N ASP A 102 -7.12 -2.64 17.85
CA ASP A 102 -8.10 -2.59 16.76
C ASP A 102 -7.46 -2.08 15.47
N VAL A 103 -6.81 -2.99 14.73
CA VAL A 103 -6.12 -2.68 13.47
C VAL A 103 -7.07 -2.11 12.39
N ASN A 104 -8.36 -2.42 12.47
CA ASN A 104 -9.35 -1.87 11.54
C ASN A 104 -9.62 -0.40 11.82
N LEU A 105 -9.80 -0.05 13.10
CA LEU A 105 -9.93 1.34 13.51
C LEU A 105 -8.67 2.14 13.17
N VAL A 106 -7.48 1.58 13.46
CA VAL A 106 -6.20 2.23 13.17
C VAL A 106 -6.05 2.52 11.68
N ARG A 107 -6.20 1.51 10.82
CA ARG A 107 -6.12 1.70 9.36
C ARG A 107 -7.10 2.75 8.87
N ARG A 108 -8.38 2.66 9.22
CA ARG A 108 -9.40 3.63 8.75
C ARG A 108 -9.09 5.06 9.20
N ARG A 109 -8.53 5.23 10.40
CA ARG A 109 -8.14 6.54 10.93
C ARG A 109 -6.90 7.10 10.23
N ILE A 110 -5.89 6.26 9.97
CA ILE A 110 -4.73 6.63 9.16
C ILE A 110 -5.17 7.04 7.74
N MET A 111 -5.99 6.23 7.08
CA MET A 111 -6.55 6.54 5.75
C MET A 111 -7.31 7.86 5.72
N ALA A 112 -8.09 8.16 6.76
CA ALA A 112 -8.87 9.39 6.83
C ALA A 112 -8.02 10.66 7.04
N GLU A 113 -6.87 10.53 7.71
CA GLU A 113 -6.00 11.66 8.05
C GLU A 113 -4.82 11.84 7.07
N SER A 114 -4.46 10.81 6.33
CA SER A 114 -3.29 10.84 5.45
C SER A 114 -3.47 11.75 4.24
N LYS A 115 -2.35 12.36 3.85
CA LYS A 115 -2.19 13.21 2.65
C LYS A 115 -1.32 12.56 1.58
N VAL A 116 -0.82 11.35 1.85
CA VAL A 116 0.06 10.57 0.98
C VAL A 116 -0.55 9.20 0.73
N ILE A 117 -0.03 8.46 -0.24
CA ILE A 117 -0.53 7.11 -0.51
C ILE A 117 -0.21 6.18 0.68
N ILE A 118 -1.17 5.29 0.99
CA ILE A 118 -1.04 4.31 2.07
C ILE A 118 -0.90 2.90 1.53
N GLY A 119 0.11 2.21 2.00
CA GLY A 119 0.33 0.79 1.77
C GLY A 119 0.03 -0.07 3.00
N THR A 120 -0.26 -1.35 2.79
CA THR A 120 -0.43 -2.32 3.88
C THR A 120 0.12 -3.70 3.54
N VAL A 121 0.17 -4.58 4.54
CA VAL A 121 0.43 -6.01 4.40
C VAL A 121 -0.80 -6.79 4.90
N PRO A 122 -1.80 -7.09 4.06
CA PRO A 122 -3.05 -7.73 4.50
C PRO A 122 -2.85 -9.05 5.26
N LEU A 123 -1.77 -9.77 4.92
CA LEU A 123 -1.38 -11.01 5.61
C LEU A 123 -1.21 -10.85 7.13
N TYR A 124 -0.73 -9.69 7.61
CA TYR A 124 -0.52 -9.46 9.04
C TYR A 124 -1.84 -9.43 9.80
N GLN A 125 -2.85 -8.80 9.23
CA GLN A 125 -4.17 -8.78 9.81
C GLN A 125 -4.83 -10.17 9.75
N ALA A 126 -4.76 -10.86 8.62
CA ALA A 126 -5.32 -12.21 8.49
C ALA A 126 -4.70 -13.20 9.51
N ALA A 127 -3.38 -13.07 9.75
CA ALA A 127 -2.68 -13.83 10.78
C ALA A 127 -3.14 -13.45 12.21
N LEU A 128 -3.35 -12.17 12.49
CA LEU A 128 -3.86 -11.68 13.77
C LEU A 128 -5.29 -12.18 14.04
N GLU A 129 -6.18 -12.09 13.05
CA GLU A 129 -7.57 -12.56 13.15
C GLU A 129 -7.62 -14.09 13.35
N THR A 130 -6.77 -14.84 12.64
CA THR A 130 -6.60 -16.29 12.84
C THR A 130 -6.15 -16.62 14.26
N PHE A 131 -5.16 -15.91 14.78
CA PHE A 131 -4.66 -16.09 16.14
C PHE A 131 -5.74 -15.75 17.19
N ASN A 132 -6.47 -14.65 17.00
CA ASN A 132 -7.55 -14.23 17.90
C ASN A 132 -8.73 -15.22 17.90
N ALA A 133 -8.94 -15.96 16.81
CA ALA A 133 -9.90 -17.07 16.73
C ALA A 133 -9.40 -18.36 17.42
N GLY A 134 -8.24 -18.33 18.10
CA GLY A 134 -7.66 -19.48 18.79
C GLY A 134 -7.00 -20.50 17.86
N ARG A 135 -6.77 -20.15 16.60
CA ARG A 135 -6.10 -21.00 15.61
C ARG A 135 -4.63 -20.62 15.46
N ALA A 136 -3.81 -21.60 15.13
CA ALA A 136 -2.43 -21.34 14.73
C ALA A 136 -2.38 -20.66 13.36
N ILE A 137 -1.41 -19.76 13.14
CA ILE A 137 -1.32 -18.94 11.92
C ILE A 137 -1.26 -19.79 10.64
N PHE A 138 -0.64 -20.97 10.68
CA PHE A 138 -0.57 -21.88 9.53
C PHE A 138 -1.91 -22.53 9.16
N GLN A 139 -2.94 -22.39 10.00
CA GLN A 139 -4.31 -22.84 9.73
C GLN A 139 -5.14 -21.79 9.01
N MET A 140 -4.54 -20.62 8.71
CA MET A 140 -5.14 -19.60 7.86
C MET A 140 -5.40 -20.14 6.46
N THR A 141 -6.58 -19.86 5.94
CA THR A 141 -7.03 -20.30 4.61
C THR A 141 -6.71 -19.25 3.55
N ALA A 142 -6.78 -19.65 2.27
CA ALA A 142 -6.62 -18.71 1.16
C ALA A 142 -7.74 -17.65 1.16
N ASP A 143 -8.99 -18.06 1.44
CA ASP A 143 -10.15 -17.17 1.49
C ASP A 143 -9.96 -16.07 2.54
N GLU A 144 -9.45 -16.41 3.73
CA GLU A 144 -9.15 -15.42 4.78
C GLU A 144 -8.09 -14.38 4.36
N ILE A 145 -7.16 -14.75 3.47
CA ILE A 145 -6.19 -13.80 2.90
C ILE A 145 -6.88 -12.89 1.88
N PHE A 146 -7.73 -13.44 1.01
CA PHE A 146 -8.48 -12.67 0.03
C PHE A 146 -9.47 -11.71 0.69
N ASP A 147 -10.21 -12.15 1.70
CA ASP A 147 -11.10 -11.32 2.51
C ASP A 147 -10.34 -10.15 3.15
N GLY A 148 -9.13 -10.42 3.67
CA GLY A 148 -8.25 -9.39 4.20
C GLY A 148 -7.82 -8.36 3.13
N ILE A 149 -7.48 -8.83 1.93
CA ILE A 149 -7.13 -7.94 0.81
C ILE A 149 -8.32 -7.06 0.43
N GLU A 150 -9.50 -7.65 0.23
CA GLU A 150 -10.71 -6.91 -0.15
C GLU A 150 -11.06 -5.84 0.87
N LYS A 151 -11.06 -6.19 2.16
CA LYS A 151 -11.30 -5.26 3.26
C LYS A 151 -10.36 -4.06 3.27
N HIS A 152 -9.07 -4.28 3.02
CA HIS A 152 -8.08 -3.21 2.96
C HIS A 152 -8.33 -2.29 1.75
N LEU A 153 -8.61 -2.88 0.58
CA LEU A 153 -8.92 -2.12 -0.63
C LEU A 153 -10.23 -1.35 -0.49
N GLU A 154 -11.19 -1.87 0.26
CA GLU A 154 -12.45 -1.20 0.58
C GLU A 154 -12.29 0.00 1.50
N ASP A 155 -11.34 -0.04 2.42
CA ASP A 155 -10.94 1.10 3.26
C ASP A 155 -10.11 2.15 2.47
N GLY A 156 -9.73 1.83 1.22
CA GLY A 156 -9.06 2.75 0.31
C GLY A 156 -7.54 2.60 0.24
N VAL A 157 -6.96 1.51 0.76
CA VAL A 157 -5.51 1.27 0.66
C VAL A 157 -5.04 1.33 -0.80
N ASP A 158 -3.97 2.09 -1.05
CA ASP A 158 -3.46 2.41 -2.40
C ASP A 158 -2.62 1.29 -3.00
N PHE A 159 -1.85 0.58 -2.17
CA PHE A 159 -1.07 -0.58 -2.57
C PHE A 159 -0.96 -1.62 -1.46
N ILE A 160 -0.77 -2.88 -1.86
CA ILE A 160 -0.62 -3.99 -0.93
C ILE A 160 0.70 -4.71 -1.19
N THR A 161 1.34 -5.18 -0.13
CA THR A 161 2.47 -6.10 -0.22
C THR A 161 1.96 -7.53 -0.07
N VAL A 162 2.22 -8.35 -1.09
CA VAL A 162 1.86 -9.78 -1.09
C VAL A 162 3.11 -10.61 -1.34
N HIS A 163 3.37 -11.56 -0.46
CA HIS A 163 4.59 -12.37 -0.46
C HIS A 163 4.48 -13.60 -1.40
N CYS A 164 3.97 -13.42 -2.62
CA CYS A 164 3.76 -14.50 -3.58
C CYS A 164 5.07 -15.17 -4.06
N GLY A 165 6.22 -14.52 -3.82
CA GLY A 165 7.55 -15.07 -4.15
C GLY A 165 8.06 -16.14 -3.17
N VAL A 166 7.42 -16.30 -2.00
CA VAL A 166 7.79 -17.35 -1.04
C VAL A 166 7.15 -18.66 -1.48
N THR A 167 7.96 -19.55 -2.04
CA THR A 167 7.52 -20.85 -2.56
C THR A 167 8.12 -22.00 -1.75
N ALA A 168 7.55 -23.21 -1.86
CA ALA A 168 8.12 -24.39 -1.22
C ALA A 168 9.59 -24.63 -1.65
N GLU A 169 9.90 -24.35 -2.91
CA GLU A 169 11.26 -24.46 -3.46
C GLU A 169 12.20 -23.40 -2.86
N SER A 170 11.78 -22.14 -2.72
CA SER A 170 12.63 -21.11 -2.10
C SER A 170 12.94 -21.43 -0.64
N VAL A 171 11.96 -21.96 0.11
CA VAL A 171 12.16 -22.39 1.49
C VAL A 171 13.08 -23.62 1.57
N LYS A 172 12.96 -24.57 0.63
CA LYS A 172 13.85 -25.73 0.57
C LYS A 172 15.31 -25.33 0.41
N ARG A 173 15.58 -24.38 -0.49
CA ARG A 173 16.95 -23.88 -0.74
C ARG A 173 17.57 -23.22 0.49
N LEU A 174 16.81 -22.40 1.22
CA LEU A 174 17.28 -21.76 2.45
C LEU A 174 17.65 -22.74 3.57
N ARG A 175 17.09 -23.95 3.56
CA ARG A 175 17.41 -24.99 4.55
C ARG A 175 18.64 -25.83 4.19
N THR A 176 19.12 -25.70 2.95
CA THR A 176 20.27 -26.45 2.43
C THR A 176 21.55 -25.60 2.35
N GLU A 177 21.46 -24.30 2.66
CA GLU A 177 22.60 -23.43 2.97
C GLU A 177 22.96 -23.53 4.45
#